data_AF-A0A7X2MKJ4-F1
#
_entry.id   AF-A0A7X2MKJ4-F1
#
_cell.length_a   1.000
_cell.length_b   1.000
_cell.length_c   1.000
_cell.angle_alpha   90.00
_cell.angle_beta   90.00
_cell.angle_gamma   90.00
#
_symmetry.space_group_name_H-M   'P 1'
#
loop_
_entity.id
_entity.type
_entity.pdbx_description
1 polymer ?
#
loop_
_entity_poly.entity_id
_entity_poly.type
_entity_poly.pdbx_seq_one_letter_code
_entity_poly.pdbx_strand_id
1 'polypeptide(L)'
;TMLMTASRALADCSPLVNEGEGPVLPEIKDIQGVSKIIAMEVGKAAQLAGVAVVTSEDVLSQAIANNFWLPQYRHYRRTSI
;
A
#
# COMPACT_ATOMS: atom_id res chain seq x y z
N THR A 1 -0.27 11.17 12.29
CA THR A 1 -0.30 11.89 10.99
C THR A 1 0.05 10.91 9.88
N MET A 2 -0.58 11.02 8.71
CA MET A 2 -0.48 9.99 7.66
C MET A 2 0.93 9.83 7.08
N LEU A 3 1.65 10.93 6.82
CA LEU A 3 3.01 10.88 6.31
C LEU A 3 3.97 10.17 7.26
N MET A 4 3.87 10.43 8.57
CA MET A 4 4.69 9.73 9.57
C MET A 4 4.36 8.24 9.64
N THR A 5 3.10 7.86 9.39
CA THR A 5 2.68 6.46 9.34
C THR A 5 3.29 5.77 8.12
N ALA A 6 3.28 6.43 6.96
CA ALA A 6 3.95 5.93 5.76
C ALA A 6 5.47 5.77 5.96
N SER A 7 6.13 6.75 6.59
CA SER A 7 7.57 6.66 6.88
C SER A 7 7.91 5.51 7.81
N ARG A 8 7.08 5.25 8.83
CA ARG A 8 7.25 4.11 9.74
C ARG A 8 7.04 2.78 9.02
N ALA A 9 5.94 2.64 8.27
CA ALA A 9 5.68 1.43 7.48
C ALA A 9 6.81 1.14 6.47
N LEU A 10 7.42 2.18 5.88
CA LEU A 10 8.60 2.02 5.03
C LEU A 10 9.82 1.55 5.82
N ALA A 11 10.07 2.12 7.00
CA ALA A 11 11.18 1.73 7.87
C ALA A 11 11.03 0.28 8.37
N ASP A 12 9.81 -0.17 8.67
CA ASP A 12 9.53 -1.56 9.07
C ASP A 12 9.83 -2.57 7.94
N CYS A 13 9.78 -2.12 6.67
CA CYS A 13 10.18 -2.93 5.53
C CYS A 13 11.70 -2.98 5.32
N SER A 14 12.49 -2.20 6.08
CA SER A 14 13.94 -2.09 5.91
C SER A 14 14.68 -3.40 6.22
N PRO A 15 15.59 -3.86 5.35
CA PRO A 15 16.46 -5.01 5.64
C PRO A 15 17.26 -4.81 6.93
N LEU A 16 17.75 -3.59 7.19
CA LEU A 16 18.48 -3.27 8.41
C LEU A 16 17.64 -3.52 9.68
N VAL A 17 16.33 -3.25 9.62
CA VAL A 17 15.42 -3.46 10.75
C VAL A 17 15.08 -4.95 10.92
N ASN A 18 14.92 -5.67 9.81
CA ASN A 18 14.48 -7.07 9.84
C ASN A 18 15.62 -8.08 10.04
N GLU A 19 16.79 -7.82 9.46
CA GLU A 19 17.94 -8.73 9.42
C GLU A 19 19.11 -8.25 10.30
N GLY A 20 19.05 -7.01 10.81
CA GLY A 20 20.10 -6.40 11.63
C GLY A 20 21.33 -5.93 10.84
N GLU A 21 21.41 -6.27 9.55
CA GLU A 21 22.46 -5.86 8.62
C GLU A 21 21.84 -5.48 7.27
N GLY A 22 22.56 -4.72 6.44
CA GLY A 22 22.12 -4.35 5.09
C GLY A 22 21.65 -2.90 4.93
N PRO A 23 21.02 -2.57 3.78
CA PRO A 23 20.65 -1.20 3.44
C PRO A 23 19.48 -0.68 4.29
N VAL A 24 19.46 0.64 4.51
CA VAL A 24 18.40 1.33 5.28
C VAL A 24 17.04 1.26 4.57
N LEU A 25 17.02 1.08 3.25
CA LEU A 25 15.78 1.03 2.47
C LEU A 25 15.61 -0.33 1.80
N PRO A 26 14.35 -0.79 1.61
CA PRO A 26 14.06 -1.96 0.79
C PRO A 26 14.57 -1.78 -0.64
N GLU A 27 14.79 -2.90 -1.32
CA GLU A 27 15.18 -2.87 -2.73
C GLU A 27 14.05 -2.30 -3.62
N ILE A 28 14.45 -1.60 -4.69
CA ILE A 28 13.50 -1.00 -5.65
C ILE A 28 12.60 -2.03 -6.32
N LYS A 29 13.09 -3.27 -6.50
CA LYS A 29 12.29 -4.36 -7.09
C LYS A 29 11.02 -4.66 -6.27
N ASP A 30 11.05 -4.41 -4.96
CA ASP A 30 9.97 -4.73 -4.03
C ASP A 30 9.03 -3.53 -3.78
N ILE A 31 9.24 -2.41 -4.47
CA ILE A 31 8.52 -1.15 -4.25
C ILE A 31 6.99 -1.30 -4.37
N GLN A 32 6.50 -2.21 -5.22
CA GLN A 32 5.06 -2.47 -5.34
C GLN A 32 4.48 -3.11 -4.07
N GLY A 33 5.21 -4.05 -3.46
CA GLY A 33 4.81 -4.68 -2.20
C GLY A 33 4.83 -3.67 -1.05
N VAL A 34 5.93 -2.92 -0.94
CA VAL A 34 6.10 -1.86 0.06
C VAL A 34 4.99 -0.80 -0.06
N SER A 35 4.64 -0.40 -1.29
CA SER A 35 3.55 0.57 -1.52
C SER A 35 2.19 0.07 -1.03
N LYS A 36 1.87 -1.23 -1.17
CA LYS A 36 0.63 -1.82 -0.65
C LYS A 36 0.61 -1.85 0.88
N ILE A 37 1.74 -2.16 1.51
CA ILE A 37 1.88 -2.14 2.97
C ILE A 37 1.66 -0.71 3.49
N ILE A 38 2.30 0.28 2.87
CA ILE A 38 2.10 1.70 3.23
C ILE A 38 0.63 2.10 3.07
N ALA A 39 -0.03 1.70 1.98
CA ALA A 39 -1.44 1.99 1.76
C ALA A 39 -2.36 1.41 2.85
N MET A 40 -2.04 0.19 3.33
CA MET A 40 -2.77 -0.44 4.42
C MET A 40 -2.65 0.36 5.73
N GLU A 41 -1.42 0.67 6.15
CA GLU A 41 -1.17 1.37 7.41
C GLU A 41 -1.70 2.81 7.40
N VAL A 42 -1.55 3.51 6.27
CA VAL A 42 -2.15 4.84 6.11
C VAL A 42 -3.67 4.78 6.10
N GLY A 43 -4.27 3.76 5.46
CA GLY A 43 -5.71 3.53 5.47
C GLY A 43 -6.25 3.31 6.88
N LYS A 44 -5.61 2.44 7.66
CA LYS A 44 -5.93 2.23 9.09
C LYS A 44 -5.80 3.53 9.90
N ALA A 45 -4.72 4.29 9.69
CA ALA A 45 -4.53 5.57 10.37
C ALA A 45 -5.60 6.61 10.00
N ALA A 46 -6.07 6.62 8.75
CA ALA A 46 -7.14 7.49 8.29
C ALA A 46 -8.49 7.14 8.93
N GLN A 47 -8.78 5.84 9.07
CA GLN A 47 -9.98 5.35 9.76
C GLN A 47 -9.96 5.72 11.25
N LEU A 48 -8.83 5.52 11.93
CA LEU A 48 -8.67 5.89 13.34
C LEU A 48 -8.79 7.41 13.56
N ALA A 49 -8.32 8.22 12.62
CA ALA A 49 -8.44 9.67 12.68
C ALA A 49 -9.85 10.18 12.31
N GLY A 50 -10.79 9.31 11.94
CA GLY A 50 -12.16 9.67 11.59
C GLY A 50 -12.31 10.38 10.24
N VAL A 51 -11.27 10.36 9.39
CA VAL A 51 -11.28 11.00 8.06
C VAL A 51 -11.56 10.00 6.93
N ALA A 52 -11.71 8.72 7.25
CA ALA A 52 -12.12 7.66 6.34
C ALA A 52 -13.14 6.72 7.01
N VAL A 53 -13.95 6.06 6.20
CA VAL A 53 -14.94 5.07 6.68
C VAL A 53 -14.20 3.89 7.29
N VAL A 54 -14.56 3.54 8.53
CA VAL A 54 -14.04 2.36 9.23
C VAL A 54 -14.60 1.10 8.57
N THR A 55 -13.69 0.23 8.12
CA THR A 55 -14.01 -1.06 7.51
C THR A 55 -13.16 -2.15 8.15
N SER A 56 -13.47 -3.42 7.92
CA SER A 56 -12.56 -4.49 8.30
C SER A 56 -11.26 -4.41 7.49
N GLU A 57 -10.21 -5.03 8.03
CA GLU A 57 -8.90 -5.13 7.38
C GLU A 57 -8.99 -5.86 6.03
N ASP A 58 -9.81 -6.92 5.93
CA ASP A 58 -10.03 -7.64 4.67
C ASP A 58 -10.66 -6.76 3.59
N VAL A 59 -11.64 -5.93 3.97
CA VAL A 59 -12.31 -5.00 3.05
C VAL A 59 -11.33 -3.92 2.59
N LEU A 60 -10.49 -3.42 3.50
CA LEU A 60 -9.46 -2.44 3.17
C LEU A 60 -8.40 -3.06 2.23
N SER A 61 -7.97 -4.28 2.50
CA SER A 61 -7.03 -5.04 1.66
C SER A 61 -7.58 -5.24 0.25
N GLN A 62 -8.85 -5.66 0.15
CA GLN A 62 -9.51 -5.84 -1.14
C GLN A 62 -9.68 -4.51 -1.88
N ALA A 63 -10.01 -3.43 -1.17
CA ALA A 63 -10.10 -2.11 -1.77
C ALA A 63 -8.75 -1.64 -2.32
N ILE A 64 -7.65 -1.84 -1.59
CA ILE A 64 -6.29 -1.54 -2.05
C ILE A 64 -5.97 -2.35 -3.31
N ALA A 65 -6.24 -3.66 -3.30
CA ALA A 65 -5.98 -4.53 -4.45
C ALA A 65 -6.79 -4.10 -5.69
N ASN A 66 -8.07 -3.77 -5.52
CA ASN A 66 -8.95 -3.34 -6.62
C ASN A 66 -8.56 -1.99 -7.23
N ASN A 67 -7.98 -1.10 -6.42
CA ASN A 67 -7.55 0.23 -6.87
C ASN A 67 -6.08 0.26 -7.32
N PHE A 68 -5.34 -0.83 -7.13
CA PHE A 68 -3.94 -0.91 -7.57
C PHE A 68 -3.90 -1.05 -9.09
N TRP A 69 -3.28 -0.07 -9.75
CA TRP A 69 -3.12 -0.11 -11.20
C TRP A 69 -2.15 -1.21 -11.61
N LEU A 70 -2.50 -1.95 -12.66
CA LEU A 70 -1.65 -2.97 -13.26
C LEU A 70 -1.35 -2.62 -14.73
N PRO A 71 -0.12 -2.86 -15.21
CA PRO A 71 0.31 -2.57 -16.58
C PRO A 71 -0.23 -3.61 -17.57
N GLN A 72 -1.56 -3.72 -17.64
CA GLN A 72 -2.25 -4.64 -18.53
C GLN A 72 -3.11 -3.87 -19.52
N TYR A 73 -3.11 -4.31 -20.77
CA TYR A 73 -4.02 -3.77 -21.77
C TYR A 73 -5.46 -4.00 -21.33
N ARG A 74 -6.26 -2.93 -21.37
CA ARG A 74 -7.70 -3.05 -21.13
C ARG A 74 -8.37 -3.69 -22.33
N HIS A 75 -9.24 -4.64 -22.07
CA HIS A 75 -10.13 -5.17 -23.10
C HIS A 75 -11.19 -4.11 -23.41
N TYR A 76 -11.06 -3.46 -24.56
CA TYR A 76 -12.10 -2.57 -25.05
C TYR A 76 -13.21 -3.41 -25.68
N ARG A 77 -14.42 -3.35 -25.12
CA ARG A 77 -15.60 -3.79 -25.85
C ARG A 77 -16.02 -2.68 -26.80
N ARG A 78 -16.16 -3.03 -28.07
CA ARG A 78 -16.73 -2.13 -29.07
C ARG A 78 -18.21 -1.94 -28.73
N THR A 79 -18.56 -0.81 -28.10
CA THR A 79 -19.94 -0.32 -28.06
C THR A 79 -20.25 0.26 -29.43
N SER A 80 -20.63 -0.61 -30.36
CA SER A 80 -21.24 -0.17 -31.62
C SER A 80 -22.67 0.29 -31.34
N ILE A 81 -22.88 1.58 -31.57
CA ILE A 81 -24.10 2.37 -31.91
C ILE A 81 -25.41 1.59 -31.87
#